data_AF-A0A1Q7DY54-F1
#
_entry.id   AF-A0A1Q7DY54-F1
#
_cell.length_a   1.000
_cell.length_b   1.000
_cell.length_c   1.000
_cell.angle_alpha   90.00
_cell.angle_beta   90.00
_cell.angle_gamma   90.00
#
_symmetry.space_group_name_H-M   'P 1'
#
loop_
_entity.id
_entity.type
_entity.pdbx_description
1 polymer ?
#
loop_
_entity_poly.entity_id
_entity_poly.type
_entity_poly.pdbx_seq_one_letter_code
_entity_poly.pdbx_strand_id
1 'polypeptide(L)'
;MVPLLLAAACGGDRSRTASCGLAQLAGPALIQQQLTIAPSVLTDPPRGLPDSMPARVVGVQVQGHVLVAYAGGRLALGYAGEAFPAGSVSDTTTYGLLVVDDSTQRAQGVLVYESHRPPKTYPQLGTLTGADRTIPLYGVRVDWAGVNNPRCPLLGAAAPSPPPPPPPPVR
;
A
#
# COMPACT_ATOMS: atom_id res chain seq x y z
N MET A 1 -15.40 -33.68 -39.78
CA MET A 1 -14.21 -33.96 -38.93
C MET A 1 -13.66 -32.61 -38.49
N VAL A 2 -14.11 -32.13 -37.33
CA VAL A 2 -13.79 -30.79 -36.78
C VAL A 2 -12.70 -31.00 -35.73
N PRO A 3 -11.50 -30.42 -35.87
CA PRO A 3 -10.50 -30.54 -34.83
C PRO A 3 -10.89 -29.61 -33.69
N LEU A 4 -11.20 -30.23 -32.56
CA LEU A 4 -11.36 -29.59 -31.26
C LEU A 4 -10.02 -28.95 -30.87
N LEU A 5 -9.93 -27.62 -30.92
CA LEU A 5 -8.79 -26.89 -30.38
C LEU A 5 -8.80 -27.03 -28.86
N LEU A 6 -7.90 -27.87 -28.34
CA LEU A 6 -7.57 -27.93 -26.92
C LEU A 6 -7.00 -26.59 -26.48
N ALA A 7 -7.75 -25.85 -25.66
CA ALA A 7 -7.22 -24.74 -24.91
C ALA A 7 -6.19 -25.28 -23.90
N ALA A 8 -4.92 -25.14 -24.23
CA ALA A 8 -3.82 -25.31 -23.30
C ALA A 8 -3.98 -24.29 -22.17
N ALA A 9 -4.51 -24.74 -21.03
CA ALA A 9 -4.53 -24.00 -19.79
C ALA A 9 -3.08 -23.90 -19.27
N CYS A 10 -2.36 -22.88 -19.74
CA CYS A 10 -1.11 -22.45 -19.14
C CYS A 10 -1.41 -21.91 -17.73
N GLY A 11 -0.90 -22.59 -16.71
CA GLY A 11 -0.85 -22.10 -15.34
C GLY A 11 0.01 -20.83 -15.27
N GLY A 12 -0.63 -19.68 -15.41
CA GLY A 12 -0.04 -18.38 -15.12
C GLY A 12 -0.37 -17.96 -13.70
N ASP A 13 0.63 -17.44 -12.99
CA ASP A 13 0.48 -16.72 -11.72
C ASP A 13 -0.89 -16.02 -11.62
N ARG A 14 -1.70 -16.39 -10.62
CA ARG A 14 -3.07 -15.83 -10.45
C ARG A 14 -3.07 -14.30 -10.33
N SER A 15 -1.93 -13.73 -9.95
CA SER A 15 -1.65 -12.28 -9.90
C SER A 15 -1.60 -11.59 -11.27
N ARG A 16 -1.50 -12.33 -12.39
CA ARG A 16 -1.39 -11.79 -13.77
C ARG A 16 -2.67 -11.95 -14.60
N THR A 17 -3.82 -12.13 -13.94
CA THR A 17 -5.12 -12.18 -14.62
C THR A 17 -5.65 -10.77 -14.88
N ALA A 18 -6.40 -10.57 -15.97
CA ALA A 18 -7.02 -9.28 -16.30
C ALA A 18 -7.88 -8.74 -15.13
N SER A 19 -8.53 -9.64 -14.37
CA SER A 19 -9.27 -9.30 -13.16
C SER A 19 -8.39 -8.73 -12.05
N CYS A 20 -7.19 -9.26 -11.82
CA CYS A 20 -6.28 -8.70 -10.84
C CYS A 20 -5.70 -7.36 -11.28
N GLY A 21 -5.44 -7.17 -12.59
CA GLY A 21 -5.04 -5.88 -13.13
C GLY A 21 -6.09 -4.79 -12.86
N LEU A 22 -7.38 -5.08 -13.08
CA LEU A 22 -8.47 -4.14 -12.77
C LEU A 22 -8.59 -3.88 -11.27
N ALA A 23 -8.53 -4.91 -10.42
CA ALA A 23 -8.61 -4.74 -8.97
C ALA A 23 -7.45 -3.86 -8.44
N GLN A 24 -6.25 -4.05 -8.98
CA GLN A 24 -5.05 -3.30 -8.63
C GLN A 24 -5.10 -1.82 -9.03
N LEU A 25 -6.02 -1.42 -9.92
CA LEU A 25 -6.28 -0.03 -10.32
C LEU A 25 -7.47 0.57 -9.56
N ALA A 26 -8.56 -0.21 -9.43
CA ALA A 26 -9.79 0.23 -8.78
C ALA A 26 -9.57 0.54 -7.29
N GLY A 27 -8.85 -0.32 -6.57
CA GLY A 27 -8.61 -0.13 -5.13
C GLY A 27 -7.90 1.19 -4.80
N PRO A 28 -6.73 1.49 -5.40
CA PRO A 28 -6.07 2.77 -5.18
C PRO A 28 -6.94 3.98 -5.57
N ALA A 29 -7.71 3.90 -6.68
CA ALA A 29 -8.62 4.98 -7.07
C ALA A 29 -9.72 5.23 -6.01
N LEU A 30 -10.32 4.16 -5.46
CA LEU A 30 -11.31 4.27 -4.38
C LEU A 30 -10.70 4.85 -3.09
N ILE A 31 -9.50 4.39 -2.72
CA ILE A 31 -8.77 4.91 -1.56
C ILE A 31 -8.43 6.41 -1.75
N GLN A 32 -7.99 6.78 -2.95
CA GLN A 32 -7.70 8.18 -3.28
C GLN A 32 -8.96 9.03 -3.26
N GLN A 33 -10.11 8.52 -3.73
CA GLN A 33 -11.39 9.21 -3.65
C GLN A 33 -11.78 9.49 -2.20
N GLN A 34 -11.46 8.59 -1.28
CA GLN A 34 -11.77 8.73 0.14
C GLN A 34 -11.08 9.95 0.79
N LEU A 35 -9.95 10.42 0.24
CA LEU A 35 -9.32 11.66 0.69
C LEU A 35 -10.22 12.88 0.53
N THR A 36 -11.17 12.86 -0.41
CA THR A 36 -12.10 13.99 -0.61
C THR A 36 -13.19 14.06 0.47
N ILE A 37 -13.30 13.03 1.33
CA ILE A 37 -14.28 12.92 2.41
C ILE A 37 -13.60 13.30 3.73
N ALA A 38 -13.82 14.52 4.22
CA ALA A 38 -13.09 15.09 5.36
C ALA A 38 -13.01 14.17 6.61
N PRO A 39 -14.08 13.49 7.07
CA PRO A 39 -13.99 12.57 8.22
C PRO A 39 -13.03 11.39 8.05
N SER A 40 -12.72 11.03 6.80
CA SER A 40 -11.85 9.90 6.49
C SER A 40 -10.38 10.27 6.51
N VAL A 41 -10.04 11.56 6.43
CA VAL A 41 -8.66 12.01 6.50
C VAL A 41 -8.14 11.90 7.94
N LEU A 42 -6.95 11.34 8.10
CA LEU A 42 -6.29 11.24 9.39
C LEU A 42 -5.60 12.57 9.73
N THR A 43 -5.85 13.07 10.95
CA THR A 43 -5.14 14.23 11.51
C THR A 43 -3.85 13.83 12.20
N ASP A 44 -3.83 12.62 12.76
CA ASP A 44 -2.75 12.08 13.57
C ASP A 44 -2.42 10.65 13.12
N PRO A 45 -1.14 10.23 13.19
CA PRO A 45 -0.76 8.87 12.88
C PRO A 45 -1.37 7.90 13.90
N PRO A 46 -1.84 6.72 13.47
CA PRO A 46 -2.33 5.71 14.40
C PRO A 46 -1.21 5.23 15.33
N ARG A 47 -1.58 4.90 16.57
CA ARG A 47 -0.63 4.40 17.57
C ARG A 47 -0.27 2.94 17.27
N GLY A 48 0.95 2.53 17.64
CA GLY A 48 1.38 1.14 17.51
C GLY A 48 1.51 0.68 16.06
N LEU A 49 2.00 1.56 15.18
CA LEU A 49 2.46 1.14 13.85
C LEU A 49 3.55 0.07 14.01
N PRO A 50 3.54 -0.99 13.19
CA PRO A 50 4.60 -1.99 13.20
C PRO A 50 5.90 -1.38 12.64
N ASP A 51 7.06 -1.97 12.96
CA ASP A 51 8.38 -1.47 12.52
C ASP A 51 8.54 -1.45 10.99
N SER A 52 7.77 -2.29 10.29
CA SER A 52 7.67 -2.26 8.83
C SER A 52 6.26 -2.59 8.37
N MET A 53 5.89 -2.05 7.19
CA MET A 53 4.59 -2.27 6.56
C MET A 53 4.75 -2.48 5.06
N PRO A 54 3.83 -3.20 4.41
CA PRO A 54 3.86 -3.31 2.96
C PRO A 54 3.60 -1.94 2.32
N ALA A 55 4.23 -1.72 1.17
CA ALA A 55 4.09 -0.50 0.42
C ALA A 55 4.03 -0.78 -1.08
N ARG A 56 3.33 0.09 -1.79
CA ARG A 56 3.20 -0.03 -3.24
C ARG A 56 3.16 1.33 -3.90
N VAL A 57 3.88 1.44 -5.02
CA VAL A 57 3.73 2.57 -5.95
C VAL A 57 2.59 2.27 -6.91
N VAL A 58 1.60 3.17 -6.96
CA VAL A 58 0.41 2.99 -7.78
C VAL A 58 0.80 3.03 -9.26
N GLY A 59 0.26 2.09 -10.06
CA GLY A 59 0.68 1.89 -11.45
C GLY A 59 1.89 0.96 -11.62
N VAL A 60 2.61 0.65 -10.53
CA VAL A 60 3.73 -0.31 -10.53
C VAL A 60 3.26 -1.66 -9.97
N GLN A 61 3.76 -2.74 -10.55
CA GLN A 61 3.47 -4.12 -10.13
C GLN A 61 4.38 -4.62 -9.02
N VAL A 62 5.62 -4.12 -9.00
CA VAL A 62 6.61 -4.45 -7.97
C VAL A 62 6.18 -3.83 -6.64
N GLN A 63 6.17 -4.66 -5.60
CA GLN A 63 5.87 -4.24 -4.23
C GLN A 63 7.17 -3.90 -3.49
N GLY A 64 7.03 -3.03 -2.50
CA GLY A 64 8.08 -2.75 -1.53
C GLY A 64 7.54 -2.85 -0.12
N HIS A 65 8.32 -2.33 0.80
CA HIS A 65 7.89 -2.12 2.18
C HIS A 65 8.38 -0.74 2.63
N VAL A 66 7.80 -0.25 3.70
CA VAL A 66 8.29 0.93 4.40
C VAL A 66 8.79 0.54 5.78
N LEU A 67 9.92 1.12 6.17
CA LEU A 67 10.42 1.10 7.53
C LEU A 67 9.80 2.28 8.28
N VAL A 68 9.27 2.03 9.46
CA VAL A 68 8.61 3.04 10.28
C VAL A 68 9.61 3.62 11.27
N ALA A 69 9.76 4.93 11.23
CA ALA A 69 10.53 5.69 12.21
C ALA A 69 9.80 6.97 12.60
N TYR A 70 10.37 7.69 13.56
CA TYR A 70 9.86 8.97 14.02
C TYR A 70 11.00 9.99 14.06
N ALA A 71 10.76 11.19 13.55
CA ALA A 71 11.70 12.30 13.56
C ALA A 71 11.00 13.56 14.07
N GLY A 72 11.51 14.15 15.15
CA GLY A 72 10.91 15.34 15.77
C GLY A 72 9.44 15.14 16.19
N GLY A 73 9.08 13.91 16.62
CA GLY A 73 7.71 13.55 17.01
C GLY A 73 6.74 13.34 15.84
N ARG A 74 7.21 13.41 14.59
CA ARG A 74 6.41 13.18 13.38
C ARG A 74 6.79 11.86 12.73
N LEU A 75 5.86 11.27 11.99
CA LEU A 75 6.08 10.01 11.29
C LEU A 75 7.13 10.21 10.18
N ALA A 76 8.14 9.36 10.15
CA ALA A 76 9.19 9.37 9.13
C ALA A 76 9.34 7.95 8.58
N LEU A 77 8.89 7.73 7.35
CA LEU A 77 8.92 6.43 6.72
C LEU A 77 10.09 6.35 5.73
N GLY A 78 10.77 5.21 5.69
CA GLY A 78 11.78 4.90 4.67
C GLY A 78 11.24 3.86 3.69
N TYR A 79 11.13 4.18 2.40
CA TYR A 79 10.76 3.20 1.38
C TYR A 79 11.94 2.27 1.09
N ALA A 80 11.71 0.98 1.30
CA ALA A 80 12.65 -0.09 1.02
C ALA A 80 12.14 -0.92 -0.17
N GLY A 81 12.70 -0.63 -1.35
CA GLY A 81 12.41 -1.32 -2.60
C GLY A 81 12.79 -0.47 -3.82
N GLU A 82 12.91 -1.13 -4.97
CA GLU A 82 13.39 -0.50 -6.22
C GLU A 82 12.29 0.30 -6.94
N ALA A 83 11.03 0.09 -6.59
CA ALA A 83 9.89 0.69 -7.28
C ALA A 83 9.66 2.18 -6.97
N PHE A 84 10.42 2.79 -6.05
CA PHE A 84 10.22 4.19 -5.67
C PHE A 84 10.48 5.13 -6.86
N PRO A 85 9.60 6.13 -7.12
CA PRO A 85 9.63 6.93 -8.35
C PRO A 85 10.69 8.05 -8.33
N ALA A 86 11.95 7.71 -8.07
CA ALA A 86 13.03 8.68 -7.80
C ALA A 86 13.23 9.75 -8.90
N GLY A 87 13.01 9.37 -10.17
CA GLY A 87 13.18 10.23 -11.34
C GLY A 87 11.99 11.12 -11.68
N SER A 88 10.82 10.85 -11.10
CA SER A 88 9.56 11.57 -11.35
C SER A 88 8.99 12.26 -10.10
N VAL A 89 9.71 12.23 -8.97
CA VAL A 89 9.32 12.97 -7.77
C VAL A 89 9.21 14.47 -8.06
N SER A 90 8.04 15.02 -7.79
CA SER A 90 7.78 16.46 -7.83
C SER A 90 6.99 16.90 -6.61
N ASP A 91 7.25 18.14 -6.17
CA ASP A 91 6.59 18.76 -5.03
C ASP A 91 5.09 19.02 -5.23
N THR A 92 4.57 18.82 -6.43
CA THR A 92 3.15 19.01 -6.75
C THR A 92 2.43 17.71 -7.12
N THR A 93 3.17 16.65 -7.48
CA THR A 93 2.58 15.44 -8.08
C THR A 93 3.00 14.13 -7.42
N THR A 94 3.72 14.16 -6.30
CA THR A 94 4.11 12.93 -5.59
C THR A 94 3.82 13.03 -4.10
N TYR A 95 3.17 11.99 -3.55
CA TYR A 95 2.88 11.87 -2.13
C TYR A 95 2.67 10.41 -1.71
N GLY A 96 2.93 10.13 -0.43
CA GLY A 96 2.58 8.87 0.22
C GLY A 96 1.22 8.97 0.93
N LEU A 97 0.54 7.83 1.01
CA LEU A 97 -0.74 7.70 1.70
C LEU A 97 -0.73 6.47 2.61
N LEU A 98 -0.77 6.71 3.92
CA LEU A 98 -0.99 5.69 4.93
C LEU A 98 -2.46 5.27 4.92
N VAL A 99 -2.71 3.99 4.68
CA VAL A 99 -4.06 3.43 4.63
C VAL A 99 -4.35 2.74 5.96
N VAL A 100 -5.41 3.17 6.62
CA VAL A 100 -5.91 2.56 7.87
C VAL A 100 -7.27 1.96 7.62
N ASP A 101 -7.46 0.74 8.07
CA ASP A 101 -8.77 0.09 8.08
C ASP A 101 -9.64 0.69 9.18
N ASP A 102 -10.80 1.24 8.80
CA ASP A 102 -11.72 1.89 9.72
C ASP A 102 -12.32 0.90 10.74
N SER A 103 -12.50 -0.36 10.36
CA SER A 103 -13.11 -1.37 11.23
C SER A 103 -12.17 -1.83 12.34
N THR A 104 -10.88 -1.99 12.05
CA THR A 104 -9.88 -2.50 13.00
C THR A 104 -8.97 -1.41 13.58
N GLN A 105 -9.01 -0.20 13.02
CA GLN A 105 -8.08 0.90 13.30
C GLN A 105 -6.61 0.49 13.11
N ARG A 106 -6.35 -0.49 12.23
CA ARG A 106 -5.00 -0.97 11.91
C ARG A 106 -4.50 -0.37 10.61
N ALA A 107 -3.23 0.04 10.62
CA ALA A 107 -2.54 0.42 9.39
C ALA A 107 -2.35 -0.82 8.50
N GLN A 108 -2.81 -0.72 7.26
CA GLN A 108 -2.73 -1.78 6.26
C GLN A 108 -1.46 -1.67 5.44
N GLY A 109 -1.01 -0.44 5.18
CA GLY A 109 0.26 -0.15 4.52
C GLY A 109 0.27 1.23 3.86
N VAL A 110 1.20 1.43 2.94
CA VAL A 110 1.40 2.73 2.28
C VAL A 110 1.26 2.61 0.76
N LEU A 111 0.51 3.54 0.19
CA LEU A 111 0.44 3.74 -1.26
C LEU A 111 1.20 5.00 -1.65
N VAL A 112 2.02 4.92 -2.69
CA VAL A 112 2.71 6.08 -3.28
C VAL A 112 1.98 6.45 -4.57
N TYR A 113 1.51 7.69 -4.65
CA TYR A 113 0.81 8.22 -5.82
C TYR A 113 1.71 9.18 -6.58
N GLU A 114 1.65 9.07 -7.91
CA GLU A 114 2.19 10.04 -8.87
C GLU A 114 1.03 10.82 -9.50
N SER A 115 0.30 11.57 -8.68
CA SER A 115 -0.82 12.42 -9.07
C SER A 115 -0.80 13.73 -8.29
N HIS A 116 -1.65 14.69 -8.67
CA HIS A 116 -1.78 15.96 -7.96
C HIS A 116 -1.90 15.74 -6.44
N ARG A 117 -0.99 16.38 -5.71
CA ARG A 117 -0.92 16.29 -4.25
C ARG A 117 -2.22 16.84 -3.65
N PRO A 118 -2.68 16.28 -2.52
CA PRO A 118 -3.75 16.90 -1.74
C PRO A 118 -3.43 18.37 -1.41
N PRO A 119 -4.45 19.24 -1.31
CA PRO A 119 -4.26 20.63 -0.90
C PRO A 119 -3.41 20.76 0.36
N LYS A 120 -2.63 21.83 0.49
CA LYS A 120 -1.76 22.08 1.66
C LYS A 120 -2.52 22.14 3.00
N THR A 121 -3.84 22.33 2.96
CA THR A 121 -4.72 22.30 4.14
C THR A 121 -4.94 20.90 4.70
N TYR A 122 -4.59 19.84 3.94
CA TYR A 122 -4.73 18.47 4.41
C TYR A 122 -3.70 18.18 5.50
N PRO A 123 -4.09 17.51 6.60
CA PRO A 123 -3.14 17.15 7.66
C PRO A 123 -2.04 16.24 7.11
N GLN A 124 -0.81 16.75 7.13
CA GLN A 124 0.36 15.94 6.83
C GLN A 124 0.75 15.17 8.10
N LEU A 125 0.77 13.84 8.02
CA LEU A 125 1.17 12.97 9.13
C LEU A 125 2.68 12.92 9.31
N GLY A 126 3.43 13.09 8.22
CA GLY A 126 4.85 12.83 8.22
C GLY A 126 5.49 12.94 6.85
N THR A 127 6.57 12.20 6.66
CA THR A 127 7.30 12.10 5.40
C THR A 127 7.54 10.64 5.02
N LEU A 128 7.73 10.41 3.73
CA LEU A 128 8.22 9.16 3.16
C LEU A 128 9.47 9.47 2.34
N THR A 129 10.57 8.80 2.66
CA THR A 129 11.87 8.98 2.00
C THR A 129 12.25 7.73 1.25
N GLY A 130 12.62 7.84 -0.02
CA GLY A 130 13.10 6.74 -0.86
C GLY A 130 13.99 7.27 -1.96
N ALA A 131 15.07 6.54 -2.28
CA ALA A 131 16.03 6.91 -3.32
C ALA A 131 16.48 8.39 -3.23
N ASP A 132 16.87 8.82 -2.03
CA ASP A 132 17.29 10.20 -1.69
C ASP A 132 16.26 11.32 -1.93
N ARG A 133 14.99 10.95 -2.18
CA ARG A 133 13.87 11.89 -2.30
C ARG A 133 12.94 11.76 -1.11
N THR A 134 12.39 12.88 -0.67
CA THR A 134 11.42 12.93 0.43
C THR A 134 10.10 13.52 -0.06
N ILE A 135 9.00 12.82 0.20
CA ILE A 135 7.64 13.23 -0.17
C ILE A 135 6.75 13.30 1.08
N PRO A 136 5.69 14.12 1.10
CA PRO A 136 4.79 14.18 2.23
C PRO A 136 3.97 12.90 2.35
N LEU A 137 3.66 12.55 3.59
CA LEU A 137 2.80 11.42 3.93
C LEU A 137 1.48 11.94 4.52
N TYR A 138 0.38 11.55 3.89
CA TYR A 138 -0.98 11.76 4.38
C TYR A 138 -1.56 10.45 4.91
N GLY A 139 -2.73 10.50 5.54
CA GLY A 139 -3.41 9.28 5.98
C GLY A 139 -4.90 9.32 5.73
N VAL A 140 -5.47 8.13 5.51
CA VAL A 140 -6.90 7.96 5.25
C VAL A 140 -7.43 6.69 5.92
N ARG A 141 -8.65 6.77 6.44
CA ARG A 141 -9.47 5.64 6.89
C ARG A 141 -10.32 5.15 5.73
N VAL A 142 -10.33 3.84 5.53
CA VAL A 142 -11.14 3.17 4.51
C VAL A 142 -11.78 1.92 5.09
N ASP A 143 -12.93 1.51 4.55
CA ASP A 143 -13.37 0.13 4.70
C ASP A 143 -12.44 -0.75 3.86
N TRP A 144 -11.49 -1.41 4.53
CA TRP A 144 -10.46 -2.19 3.84
C TRP A 144 -11.05 -3.35 3.03
N ALA A 145 -12.11 -3.99 3.53
CA ALA A 145 -12.78 -5.09 2.84
C ALA A 145 -13.44 -4.62 1.54
N GLY A 146 -13.90 -3.36 1.49
CA GLY A 146 -14.49 -2.74 0.30
C GLY A 146 -13.47 -2.34 -0.78
N VAL A 147 -12.21 -2.09 -0.41
CA VAL A 147 -11.17 -1.64 -1.37
C VAL A 147 -10.16 -2.71 -1.73
N ASN A 148 -9.94 -3.71 -0.88
CA ASN A 148 -8.97 -4.78 -1.10
C ASN A 148 -9.64 -6.10 -1.48
N ASN A 149 -9.17 -6.72 -2.56
CA ASN A 149 -9.65 -8.04 -2.98
C ASN A 149 -8.68 -9.13 -2.46
N PRO A 150 -9.12 -10.07 -1.61
CA PRO A 150 -8.25 -11.15 -1.11
C PRO A 150 -7.64 -12.03 -2.21
N ARG A 151 -8.29 -12.13 -3.37
CA ARG A 151 -7.77 -12.88 -4.53
C ARG A 151 -6.72 -12.09 -5.32
N CYS A 152 -6.72 -10.77 -5.19
CA CYS A 152 -5.84 -9.83 -5.89
C CYS A 152 -5.43 -8.72 -4.91
N PRO A 153 -4.60 -9.03 -3.91
CA PRO A 153 -4.36 -8.11 -2.80
C PRO A 153 -3.60 -6.87 -3.24
N LEU A 154 -4.05 -5.71 -2.79
CA LEU A 154 -3.54 -4.41 -3.25
C LEU A 154 -2.08 -4.16 -2.90
N LEU A 155 -1.70 -4.56 -1.69
CA LEU A 155 -0.37 -4.37 -1.11
C LEU A 155 0.48 -5.64 -1.23
N GLY A 156 0.01 -6.63 -1.99
CA GLY A 156 0.68 -7.90 -2.17
C GLY A 156 0.16 -9.03 -1.32
N ALA A 157 0.70 -10.22 -1.59
CA ALA A 157 0.49 -11.34 -0.69
C ALA A 157 1.02 -10.91 0.68
N ALA A 158 0.21 -11.08 1.73
CA ALA A 158 0.67 -10.89 3.10
C ALA A 158 1.97 -11.70 3.26
N ALA A 159 3.00 -11.08 3.84
CA ALA A 159 4.22 -11.80 4.16
C ALA A 159 3.83 -13.11 4.89
N PRO A 160 4.43 -14.26 4.54
CA PRO A 160 4.11 -15.50 5.24
C PRO A 160 4.36 -15.26 6.73
N SER A 161 3.35 -15.53 7.56
CA SER A 161 3.51 -15.51 9.00
C SER A 161 4.68 -16.43 9.38
N PRO A 162 5.59 -16.01 10.28
CA PRO A 162 6.65 -16.89 10.75
C PRO A 162 6.01 -18.18 11.30
N PRO A 163 6.62 -19.35 11.03
CA PRO A 163 6.10 -20.61 11.56
C PRO A 163 6.02 -20.52 13.09
N PRO A 164 5.00 -21.14 13.72
CA PRO A 164 4.94 -21.20 15.17
C PRO A 164 6.24 -21.79 15.72
N PRO A 165 6.72 -21.31 16.89
CA PRO A 165 7.91 -21.87 17.51
C PRO A 165 7.70 -23.39 17.75
N PRO A 166 8.76 -24.20 17.65
CA PRO A 166 8.65 -25.63 17.92
C PRO A 166 8.14 -25.84 19.35
N PRO A 167 7.32 -26.88 19.59
CA PRO A 167 6.89 -27.21 20.95
C PRO A 167 8.11 -27.50 21.84
N PRO A 168 8.04 -27.16 23.14
CA PRO A 168 9.13 -27.48 24.06
C PRO A 168 9.37 -28.99 24.11
N PRO A 169 10.62 -29.44 24.32
CA PRO A 169 10.94 -30.87 24.42
C PRO A 169 10.18 -31.49 25.61
N VAL A 170 9.46 -32.58 25.34
CA VAL A 170 8.84 -33.41 26.38
C VAL A 170 9.97 -34.12 27.13
N ARG A 171 10.09 -33.89 28.44
CA ARG A 171 11.01 -34.61 29.32
C ARG A 171 10.44 -35.95 29.75
#